data_AF-A0A353PT73-F1
#
_entry.id   AF-A0A353PT73-F1
#
_cell.length_a   1.000
_cell.length_b   1.000
_cell.length_c   1.000
_cell.angle_alpha   90.00
_cell.angle_beta   90.00
_cell.angle_gamma   90.00
#
_symmetry.space_group_name_H-M   'P 1'
#
loop_
_entity.id
_entity.type
_entity.pdbx_description
1 polymer ?
#
loop_
_entity_poly.entity_id
_entity_poly.type
_entity_poly.pdbx_seq_one_letter_code
_entity_poly.pdbx_strand_id
1 'polypeptide(L)'
;MLHRVFKFTDLDAKNIMMPRMQITFVKSDASYTSIMELSQKTHLSKFPVVEDTIDNVLGILHVKDMLPFICDKKSFTVKKIMREPLYILETTRMSQIQELFRQHNQSIAIVLDEYSGTSGLVTKEDFTQEIFGTMYDEYDSSESPEIQNVSLNHFLISGNSRLFDINEKTGLHLISENYETLAGFIHEQLDELPEEGQELFF
;
A
#
# COMPACT_ATOMS: atom_id res chain seq x y z
N MET A 1 15.29 -0.26 -15.24
CA MET A 1 15.93 -0.82 -14.02
C MET A 1 16.93 0.13 -13.37
N LEU A 2 18.04 0.53 -14.02
CA LEU A 2 19.02 1.47 -13.42
C LEU A 2 18.42 2.81 -12.97
N HIS A 3 17.43 3.34 -13.70
CA HIS A 3 16.78 4.62 -13.40
C HIS A 3 15.89 4.59 -12.14
N ARG A 4 15.30 3.44 -11.79
CA ARG A 4 14.47 3.27 -10.57
C ARG A 4 15.34 3.25 -9.31
N VAL A 5 16.51 2.64 -9.37
CA VAL A 5 17.49 2.62 -8.27
C VAL A 5 17.97 4.03 -7.92
N PHE A 6 18.07 4.94 -8.90
CA PHE A 6 18.45 6.34 -8.64
C PHE A 6 17.29 7.20 -8.12
N LYS A 7 16.04 6.97 -8.58
CA LYS A 7 14.86 7.66 -8.02
C LYS A 7 14.54 7.22 -6.58
N PHE A 8 14.93 6.00 -6.22
CA PHE A 8 14.72 5.42 -4.90
C PHE A 8 15.16 6.31 -3.73
N THR A 9 16.24 7.08 -3.88
CA THR A 9 16.73 7.98 -2.83
C THR A 9 15.91 9.26 -2.65
N ASP A 10 15.15 9.67 -3.67
CA ASP A 10 14.40 10.92 -3.68
C ASP A 10 12.93 10.74 -3.30
N LEU A 11 12.48 9.52 -3.07
CA LEU A 11 11.12 9.21 -2.65
C LEU A 11 10.97 9.29 -1.12
N ASP A 12 9.79 9.68 -0.68
CA ASP A 12 9.36 9.69 0.70
C ASP A 12 8.21 8.69 0.95
N ALA A 13 7.71 8.64 2.18
CA ALA A 13 6.63 7.74 2.55
C ALA A 13 5.36 8.03 1.74
N LYS A 14 5.07 9.30 1.45
CA LYS A 14 3.88 9.71 0.68
C LYS A 14 3.85 9.08 -0.71
N ASN A 15 5.01 8.96 -1.37
CA ASN A 15 5.07 8.39 -2.72
C ASN A 15 4.84 6.88 -2.75
N ILE A 16 5.11 6.15 -1.66
CA ILE A 16 5.11 4.67 -1.65
C ILE A 16 4.07 4.03 -0.75
N MET A 17 3.43 4.80 0.13
CA MET A 17 2.49 4.27 1.10
C MET A 17 1.22 3.74 0.44
N MET A 18 0.63 2.71 1.04
CA MET A 18 -0.76 2.37 0.83
C MET A 18 -1.64 3.47 1.43
N PRO A 19 -2.52 4.11 0.65
CA PRO A 19 -3.39 5.17 1.16
C PRO A 19 -4.33 4.66 2.25
N ARG A 20 -4.67 5.52 3.21
CA ARG A 20 -5.59 5.25 4.33
C ARG A 20 -6.83 4.45 3.96
N MET A 21 -7.48 4.80 2.84
CA MET A 21 -8.73 4.20 2.39
C MET A 21 -8.59 2.72 1.98
N GLN A 22 -7.37 2.27 1.68
CA GLN A 22 -7.07 0.90 1.28
C GLN A 22 -6.56 0.04 2.45
N ILE A 23 -6.34 0.65 3.63
CA ILE A 23 -5.82 -0.07 4.79
C ILE A 23 -6.86 -1.05 5.32
N THR A 24 -6.51 -2.33 5.30
CA THR A 24 -7.25 -3.36 6.04
C THR A 24 -6.72 -3.47 7.46
N PHE A 25 -7.60 -3.31 8.45
CA PHE A 25 -7.25 -3.37 9.88
C PHE A 25 -8.16 -4.34 10.64
N VAL A 26 -7.77 -4.68 11.87
CA VAL A 26 -8.55 -5.55 12.77
C VAL A 26 -8.90 -4.82 14.07
N LYS A 27 -10.04 -5.15 14.67
CA LYS A 27 -10.40 -4.63 15.98
C LYS A 27 -9.62 -5.33 17.10
N SER A 28 -9.38 -4.61 18.20
CA SER A 28 -8.67 -5.13 19.37
C SER A 28 -9.38 -6.28 20.10
N ASP A 29 -10.68 -6.45 19.88
CA ASP A 29 -11.54 -7.51 20.40
C ASP A 29 -11.85 -8.60 19.36
N ALA A 30 -11.24 -8.56 18.18
CA ALA A 30 -11.47 -9.53 17.12
C ALA A 30 -11.10 -10.95 17.55
N SER A 31 -11.90 -11.92 17.10
CA SER A 31 -11.68 -13.34 17.40
C SER A 31 -10.56 -13.93 16.54
N TYR A 32 -9.98 -15.06 16.99
CA TYR A 32 -9.02 -15.83 16.19
C TYR A 32 -9.58 -16.14 14.79
N THR A 33 -10.82 -16.64 14.74
CA THR A 33 -11.45 -17.11 13.50
C THR A 33 -11.65 -15.97 12.51
N SER A 34 -12.19 -14.84 12.96
CA SER A 34 -12.43 -13.67 12.09
C SER A 34 -11.14 -13.11 11.47
N ILE A 35 -10.03 -13.12 12.22
CA ILE A 35 -8.75 -12.61 11.70
C ILE A 35 -8.16 -13.60 10.68
N MET A 36 -8.26 -14.90 10.93
CA MET A 36 -7.82 -15.91 9.96
C MET A 36 -8.63 -15.88 8.67
N GLU A 37 -9.96 -15.70 8.76
CA GLU A 37 -10.83 -15.51 7.60
C GLU A 37 -10.46 -14.26 6.81
N LEU A 38 -10.22 -13.14 7.51
CA LEU A 38 -9.76 -11.91 6.87
C LEU A 38 -8.41 -12.08 6.18
N SER A 39 -7.46 -12.73 6.84
CA SER A 39 -6.14 -13.05 6.28
C SER A 39 -6.23 -13.95 5.06
N GLN A 40 -7.09 -14.97 5.06
CA GLN A 40 -7.31 -15.82 3.89
C GLN A 40 -7.96 -15.08 2.73
N LYS A 41 -8.91 -14.17 3.02
CA LYS A 41 -9.60 -13.39 2.00
C LYS A 41 -8.71 -12.32 1.35
N THR A 42 -7.85 -11.69 2.14
CA THR A 42 -7.03 -10.55 1.71
C THR A 42 -5.59 -10.93 1.39
N HIS A 43 -5.18 -12.15 1.73
CA HIS A 43 -3.79 -12.63 1.66
C HIS A 43 -2.79 -11.82 2.51
N LEU A 44 -3.28 -10.94 3.39
CA LEU A 44 -2.44 -10.13 4.26
C LEU A 44 -1.92 -10.92 5.47
N SER A 45 -0.67 -10.67 5.82
CA SER A 45 0.04 -11.33 6.93
C SER A 45 0.22 -10.45 8.17
N LYS A 46 -0.05 -9.14 8.04
CA LYS A 46 0.09 -8.14 9.10
C LYS A 46 -1.11 -7.20 9.04
N PHE A 47 -1.63 -6.81 10.19
CA PHE A 47 -2.79 -5.90 10.28
C PHE A 47 -2.56 -4.85 11.36
N PRO A 48 -2.86 -3.57 11.10
CA PRO A 48 -3.06 -2.59 12.16
C PRO A 48 -4.21 -3.04 13.07
N VAL A 49 -4.00 -2.89 14.37
CA VAL A 49 -5.00 -3.16 15.42
C VAL A 49 -5.54 -1.84 15.90
N VAL A 50 -6.86 -1.67 15.86
CA VAL A 50 -7.54 -0.44 16.27
C VAL A 50 -8.65 -0.74 17.28
N GLU A 51 -9.11 0.28 17.99
CA GLU A 51 -10.35 0.19 18.77
C GLU A 51 -11.55 0.56 17.88
N ASP A 52 -11.58 1.80 17.41
CA ASP A 52 -12.68 2.34 16.61
C ASP A 52 -12.25 2.71 15.19
N THR A 53 -11.18 3.50 15.06
CA THR A 53 -10.76 4.12 13.80
C THR A 53 -9.27 3.91 13.54
N ILE A 54 -8.87 3.99 12.26
CA ILE A 54 -7.47 3.86 11.85
C ILE A 54 -6.56 4.99 12.35
N ASP A 55 -7.11 6.09 12.86
CA ASP A 55 -6.35 7.14 13.57
C ASP A 55 -5.80 6.69 14.92
N ASN A 56 -6.38 5.65 15.53
CA ASN A 56 -5.94 5.13 16.82
C ASN A 56 -5.44 3.70 16.68
N VAL A 57 -4.22 3.55 16.15
CA VAL A 57 -3.55 2.26 16.03
C VAL A 57 -2.93 1.88 17.37
N LEU A 58 -3.50 0.85 18.00
CA LEU A 58 -3.05 0.29 19.27
C LEU A 58 -1.81 -0.60 19.10
N GLY A 59 -1.63 -1.18 17.91
CA GLY A 59 -0.52 -2.08 17.62
C GLY A 59 -0.61 -2.71 16.24
N ILE A 60 0.33 -3.62 15.97
CA ILE A 60 0.39 -4.40 14.75
C ILE A 60 0.26 -5.88 15.11
N LEU A 61 -0.71 -6.54 14.50
CA LEU A 61 -0.90 -7.98 14.60
C LEU A 61 -0.17 -8.69 13.45
N HIS A 62 0.66 -9.67 13.77
CA HIS A 62 1.21 -10.60 12.78
C HIS A 62 0.43 -11.91 12.83
N VAL A 63 -0.07 -12.38 11.69
CA VAL A 63 -0.87 -13.63 11.60
C VAL A 63 -0.06 -14.84 12.08
N LYS A 64 1.25 -14.87 11.80
CA LYS A 64 2.14 -15.94 12.30
C LYS A 64 2.20 -16.04 13.82
N ASP A 65 1.98 -14.93 14.54
CA ASP A 65 2.01 -14.90 16.00
C ASP A 65 0.72 -15.51 16.59
N MET A 66 -0.27 -15.83 15.74
CA MET A 66 -1.47 -16.57 16.11
C MET A 66 -1.24 -18.09 16.14
N LEU A 67 -0.20 -18.61 15.48
CA LEU A 67 0.07 -20.04 15.38
C LEU A 67 0.09 -20.79 16.74
N PRO A 68 0.63 -20.23 17.84
CA PRO A 68 0.60 -20.89 19.15
C PRO A 68 -0.82 -21.18 19.68
N PHE A 69 -1.85 -20.49 19.18
CA PHE A 69 -3.23 -20.59 19.64
C PHE A 69 -4.09 -21.53 18.78
N ILE A 70 -3.51 -22.22 17.80
CA ILE A 70 -4.27 -23.04 16.84
C ILE A 70 -5.09 -24.16 17.52
N CYS A 71 -4.54 -24.76 18.57
CA CYS A 71 -5.19 -25.82 19.36
C CYS A 71 -6.12 -25.29 20.45
N ASP A 72 -5.91 -24.05 20.90
CA ASP A 72 -6.71 -23.39 21.94
C ASP A 72 -7.06 -21.95 21.53
N LYS A 73 -8.00 -21.86 20.58
CA LYS A 73 -8.47 -20.57 20.04
C LYS A 73 -9.16 -19.70 21.08
N LYS A 74 -9.56 -20.24 22.23
CA LYS A 74 -10.28 -19.50 23.28
C LYS A 74 -9.34 -18.68 24.16
N SER A 75 -8.07 -19.07 24.29
CA SER A 75 -7.08 -18.28 25.05
C SER A 75 -6.44 -17.15 24.24
N PHE A 76 -6.71 -17.11 22.93
CA PHE A 76 -6.31 -16.06 22.02
C PHE A 76 -6.95 -14.72 22.39
N THR A 77 -6.12 -13.67 22.41
CA THR A 77 -6.57 -12.28 22.47
C THR A 77 -5.56 -11.41 21.72
N VAL A 78 -6.03 -10.53 20.83
CA VAL A 78 -5.16 -9.64 20.04
C VAL A 78 -4.18 -8.86 20.92
N LYS A 79 -4.67 -8.32 22.04
CA LYS A 79 -3.86 -7.55 23.01
C LYS A 79 -2.62 -8.28 23.56
N LYS A 80 -2.60 -9.61 23.56
CA LYS A 80 -1.45 -10.40 24.05
C LYS A 80 -0.29 -10.51 23.06
N ILE A 81 -0.58 -10.35 21.77
CA ILE A 81 0.38 -10.65 20.70
C ILE A 81 0.60 -9.50 19.73
N MET A 82 -0.21 -8.44 19.82
CA MET A 82 0.06 -7.22 19.06
C MET A 82 1.39 -6.62 19.49
N ARG A 83 2.12 -6.09 18.53
CA ARG A 83 3.40 -5.43 18.72
C ARG A 83 3.20 -3.92 18.67
N GLU A 84 4.09 -3.16 19.28
CA GLU A 84 4.04 -1.70 19.21
C GLU A 84 4.10 -1.22 17.76
N PRO A 85 3.29 -0.23 17.36
CA PRO A 85 3.32 0.31 16.02
C PRO A 85 4.53 1.23 15.82
N LEU A 86 5.13 1.18 14.64
CA LEU A 86 6.12 2.17 14.20
C LEU A 86 5.40 3.30 13.49
N TYR A 87 5.64 4.53 13.92
CA TYR A 87 5.08 5.72 13.27
C TYR A 87 6.16 6.47 12.50
N ILE A 88 5.80 6.94 11.30
CA ILE A 88 6.62 7.81 10.47
C ILE A 88 5.76 8.93 9.89
N LEU A 89 6.38 10.01 9.40
CA LEU A 89 5.69 11.10 8.70
C LEU A 89 5.65 10.83 7.19
N GLU A 90 4.68 11.43 6.49
CA GLU A 90 4.60 11.42 5.02
C GLU A 90 5.93 11.82 4.34
N THR A 91 6.62 12.80 4.90
CA THR A 91 7.88 13.35 4.36
C THR A 91 9.12 12.50 4.70
N THR A 92 8.94 11.35 5.38
CA THR A 92 10.08 10.51 5.80
C THR A 92 10.69 9.85 4.58
N ARG A 93 11.98 10.10 4.32
CA ARG A 93 12.68 9.54 3.16
C ARG A 93 12.77 8.01 3.23
N MET A 94 12.70 7.35 2.08
CA MET A 94 12.77 5.88 2.01
C MET A 94 14.02 5.30 2.69
N SER A 95 15.18 5.93 2.53
CA SER A 95 16.43 5.51 3.19
C SER A 95 16.33 5.53 4.72
N GLN A 96 15.63 6.51 5.28
CA GLN A 96 15.37 6.62 6.72
C GLN A 96 14.36 5.57 7.18
N ILE A 97 13.30 5.30 6.41
CA ILE A 97 12.33 4.24 6.75
C ILE A 97 13.02 2.88 6.82
N GLN A 98 13.94 2.58 5.89
CA GLN A 98 14.70 1.33 5.92
C GLN A 98 15.60 1.20 7.16
N GLU A 99 16.21 2.30 7.61
CA GLU A 99 16.98 2.33 8.86
C GLU A 99 16.07 2.06 10.06
N LEU A 100 14.91 2.73 10.14
CA LEU A 100 13.93 2.52 11.21
C LEU A 100 13.45 1.06 11.25
N PHE A 101 13.11 0.46 10.12
CA PHE A 101 12.75 -0.96 10.04
C PHE A 101 13.85 -1.89 10.55
N ARG A 102 15.12 -1.61 10.24
CA ARG A 102 16.26 -2.38 10.74
C ARG A 102 16.45 -2.19 12.25
N GLN A 103 16.40 -0.96 12.73
CA GLN A 103 16.60 -0.63 14.15
C GLN A 103 15.52 -1.24 15.05
N HIS A 104 14.26 -1.16 14.61
CA HIS A 104 13.13 -1.67 15.37
C HIS A 104 12.80 -3.14 15.07
N ASN A 105 13.53 -3.77 14.13
CA ASN A 105 13.23 -5.12 13.62
C ASN A 105 11.76 -5.29 13.20
N GLN A 106 11.26 -4.27 12.49
CA GLN A 106 9.89 -4.18 11.98
C GLN A 106 9.87 -4.12 10.46
N SER A 107 8.70 -4.36 9.88
CA SER A 107 8.52 -4.44 8.41
C SER A 107 7.24 -3.75 7.96
N ILE A 108 6.66 -2.94 8.83
CA ILE A 108 5.42 -2.20 8.64
C ILE A 108 5.48 -0.96 9.54
N ALA A 109 5.09 0.18 8.99
CA ALA A 109 4.94 1.44 9.70
C ALA A 109 3.62 2.12 9.31
N ILE A 110 3.05 2.85 10.25
CA ILE A 110 1.90 3.72 10.05
C ILE A 110 2.42 5.10 9.67
N VAL A 111 1.89 5.65 8.58
CA VAL A 111 2.26 6.97 8.06
C VAL A 111 1.28 8.00 8.60
N LEU A 112 1.81 9.02 9.25
CA LEU A 112 1.04 10.12 9.83
C LEU A 112 1.12 11.37 8.96
N ASP A 113 0.01 12.09 8.91
CA ASP A 113 -0.07 13.46 8.39
C ASP A 113 0.37 14.50 9.45
N GLU A 114 0.30 15.77 9.06
CA GLU A 114 0.67 16.94 9.87
C GLU A 114 -0.22 17.14 11.10
N TYR A 115 -1.42 16.55 11.10
CA TYR A 115 -2.42 16.63 12.16
C TYR A 115 -2.43 15.36 13.03
N SER A 116 -1.41 14.49 12.89
CA SER A 116 -1.30 13.20 13.56
C SER A 116 -2.41 12.20 13.19
N GLY A 117 -3.10 12.42 12.07
CA GLY A 117 -4.02 11.45 11.48
C GLY A 117 -3.26 10.40 10.68
N THR A 118 -3.82 9.20 10.55
CA THR A 118 -3.22 8.15 9.72
C THR A 118 -3.46 8.46 8.24
N SER A 119 -2.41 8.80 7.50
CA SER A 119 -2.46 9.03 6.05
C SER A 119 -2.29 7.73 5.25
N GLY A 120 -1.55 6.77 5.79
CA GLY A 120 -1.27 5.53 5.08
C GLY A 120 -0.52 4.50 5.91
N LEU A 121 -0.06 3.44 5.24
CA LEU A 121 0.84 2.45 5.80
C LEU A 121 1.96 2.17 4.79
N VAL A 122 3.14 1.82 5.27
CA VAL A 122 4.23 1.35 4.41
C VAL A 122 4.81 0.05 4.96
N THR A 123 5.16 -0.86 4.08
CA THR A 123 5.72 -2.17 4.38
C THR A 123 7.12 -2.30 3.76
N LYS A 124 7.90 -3.27 4.23
CA LYS A 124 9.23 -3.54 3.65
C LYS A 124 9.11 -4.02 2.19
N GLU A 125 8.00 -4.68 1.87
CA GLU A 125 7.66 -5.20 0.56
C GLU A 125 7.46 -4.06 -0.46
N ASP A 126 6.88 -2.93 -0.06
CA ASP A 126 6.69 -1.74 -0.93
C ASP A 126 8.02 -1.19 -1.45
N PHE A 127 9.09 -1.21 -0.63
CA PHE A 127 10.44 -0.83 -1.06
C PHE A 127 10.98 -1.76 -2.15
N THR A 128 10.65 -3.04 -2.06
CA THR A 128 11.11 -4.05 -3.01
C THR A 128 10.38 -3.84 -4.33
N GLN A 129 9.07 -3.58 -4.30
CA GLN A 129 8.29 -3.22 -5.48
C GLN A 129 8.79 -1.94 -6.15
N GLU A 130 9.19 -0.92 -5.40
CA GLU A 130 9.71 0.31 -6.00
C GLU A 130 11.03 0.07 -6.76
N ILE A 131 11.95 -0.72 -6.18
CA ILE A 131 13.24 -1.03 -6.80
C ILE A 131 13.06 -1.96 -8.01
N PHE A 132 12.25 -3.01 -7.85
CA PHE A 132 12.21 -4.14 -8.77
C PHE A 132 11.00 -4.17 -9.70
N GLY A 133 9.99 -3.32 -9.46
CA GLY A 133 8.69 -3.37 -10.13
C GLY A 133 7.74 -4.41 -9.54
N THR A 134 6.58 -4.58 -10.18
CA THR A 134 5.63 -5.65 -9.85
C THR A 134 6.30 -7.00 -10.09
N MET A 135 6.86 -7.56 -9.03
CA MET A 135 7.21 -8.98 -8.97
C MET A 135 5.89 -9.71 -8.79
N TYR A 136 5.35 -10.25 -9.89
CA TYR A 136 4.14 -11.07 -9.87
C TYR A 136 4.32 -12.17 -8.82
N ASP A 137 3.46 -12.17 -7.79
CA ASP A 137 3.42 -13.24 -6.81
C ASP A 137 2.95 -14.52 -7.53
N GLU A 138 3.57 -15.67 -7.24
CA GLU A 138 3.22 -16.95 -7.89
C GLU A 138 1.77 -17.38 -7.58
N TYR A 139 1.16 -16.79 -6.54
CA TYR A 139 -0.25 -17.00 -6.18
C TYR A 139 -1.21 -16.00 -6.84
N ASP A 140 -0.70 -14.95 -7.47
CA ASP A 140 -1.50 -13.88 -8.06
C ASP A 140 -1.88 -14.20 -9.51
N SER A 141 -2.69 -15.25 -9.65
CA SER A 141 -3.15 -15.75 -10.94
C SER A 141 -4.37 -15.01 -11.49
N SER A 142 -4.87 -14.01 -10.76
CA SER A 142 -6.14 -13.32 -11.03
C SER A 142 -6.03 -11.83 -11.35
N GLU A 143 -4.91 -11.17 -11.09
CA GLU A 143 -4.78 -9.75 -11.42
C GLU A 143 -4.39 -9.54 -12.88
N SER A 144 -5.27 -8.85 -13.61
CA SER A 144 -4.94 -8.32 -14.93
C SER A 144 -3.78 -7.34 -14.77
N PRO A 145 -2.74 -7.38 -15.61
CA PRO A 145 -1.63 -6.44 -15.48
C PRO A 145 -2.16 -5.00 -15.50
N GLU A 146 -1.72 -4.17 -14.55
CA GLU A 146 -2.11 -2.77 -14.40
C GLU A 146 -2.09 -1.96 -15.70
N ILE A 147 -1.17 -2.30 -16.61
CA ILE A 147 -1.06 -1.75 -17.96
C ILE A 147 -1.02 -2.93 -18.93
N GLN A 148 -2.09 -3.11 -19.69
CA GLN A 148 -2.22 -4.13 -20.73
C GLN A 148 -2.10 -3.49 -22.11
N ASN A 149 -1.22 -4.03 -22.95
CA ASN A 149 -1.16 -3.65 -24.36
C ASN A 149 -2.28 -4.40 -25.12
N VAL A 150 -3.22 -3.64 -25.70
CA VAL A 150 -4.35 -4.18 -26.49
C VAL A 150 -3.98 -4.20 -27.98
N SER A 151 -3.30 -3.16 -28.45
CA SER A 151 -2.71 -3.10 -29.80
C SER A 151 -1.62 -2.03 -29.87
N LEU A 152 -0.99 -1.86 -31.05
CA LEU A 152 0.16 -0.97 -31.27
C LEU A 152 0.01 0.43 -30.62
N ASN A 153 -1.19 1.01 -30.64
CA ASN A 153 -1.50 2.33 -30.08
C ASN A 153 -2.72 2.31 -29.14
N HIS A 154 -3.02 1.16 -28.53
CA HIS A 154 -4.10 1.06 -27.54
C HIS A 154 -3.62 0.28 -26.32
N PHE A 155 -3.78 0.91 -25.17
CA PHE A 155 -3.50 0.30 -23.88
C PHE A 155 -4.76 0.33 -23.04
N LEU A 156 -5.01 -0.76 -22.32
CA LEU A 156 -5.98 -0.80 -21.23
C LEU A 156 -5.18 -0.59 -19.94
N ILE A 157 -5.50 0.47 -19.19
CA ILE A 157 -4.71 0.89 -18.03
C ILE A 157 -5.65 1.06 -16.84
N SER A 158 -5.26 0.51 -15.70
CA SER A 158 -5.96 0.76 -14.43
C SER A 158 -5.84 2.23 -14.05
N GLY A 159 -6.94 2.84 -13.60
CA GLY A 159 -6.90 4.24 -13.11
C GLY A 159 -5.93 4.44 -11.94
N ASN A 160 -5.61 3.37 -11.20
CA ASN A 160 -4.65 3.41 -10.09
C ASN A 160 -3.18 3.35 -10.55
N SER A 161 -2.91 3.05 -11.82
CA SER A 161 -1.56 2.97 -12.35
C SER A 161 -0.85 4.32 -12.27
N ARG A 162 0.42 4.29 -11.86
CA ARG A 162 1.23 5.50 -11.70
C ARG A 162 1.62 6.11 -13.05
N LEU A 163 1.58 7.43 -13.15
CA LEU A 163 1.97 8.17 -14.36
C LEU A 163 3.39 7.83 -14.81
N PHE A 164 4.30 7.66 -13.85
CA PHE A 164 5.68 7.25 -14.14
C PHE A 164 5.76 5.90 -14.86
N ASP A 165 5.00 4.90 -14.39
CA ASP A 165 5.01 3.55 -14.97
C ASP A 165 4.34 3.53 -16.33
N ILE A 166 3.30 4.34 -16.50
CA ILE A 166 2.65 4.55 -17.80
C ILE A 166 3.65 5.17 -18.78
N ASN A 167 4.33 6.25 -18.40
CA ASN A 167 5.31 6.92 -19.24
C ASN A 167 6.47 5.98 -19.62
N GLU A 168 7.02 5.22 -18.67
CA GLU A 168 8.10 4.24 -18.94
C GLU A 168 7.65 3.14 -19.92
N LYS A 169 6.40 2.68 -19.84
CA LYS A 169 5.91 1.54 -20.61
C LYS A 169 5.30 1.92 -21.97
N THR A 170 4.72 3.11 -22.06
CA THR A 170 4.04 3.60 -23.27
C THR A 170 4.87 4.62 -24.07
N GLY A 171 5.87 5.24 -23.43
CA GLY A 171 6.63 6.36 -24.00
C GLY A 171 5.88 7.69 -23.96
N LEU A 172 4.74 7.77 -23.25
CA LEU A 172 4.01 9.01 -23.01
C LEU A 172 4.77 9.94 -22.04
N HIS A 173 4.30 11.19 -21.96
CA HIS A 173 4.81 12.21 -21.06
C HIS A 173 3.68 12.84 -20.23
N LEU A 174 2.93 11.99 -19.52
CA LEU A 174 1.91 12.42 -18.56
C LEU A 174 2.59 13.06 -17.35
N ILE A 175 2.23 14.31 -17.03
CA ILE A 175 2.79 15.06 -15.90
C ILE A 175 1.64 15.71 -15.14
N SER A 176 1.66 15.58 -13.82
CA SER A 176 0.74 16.23 -12.89
C SER A 176 1.55 16.75 -11.70
N GLU A 177 1.21 17.94 -11.20
CA GLU A 177 1.84 18.48 -9.98
C GLU A 177 1.18 17.93 -8.71
N ASN A 178 -0.08 17.51 -8.81
CA ASN A 178 -0.92 17.19 -7.67
C ASN A 178 -1.17 15.69 -7.50
N TYR A 179 -1.02 14.90 -8.57
CA TYR A 179 -1.42 13.51 -8.60
C TYR A 179 -0.37 12.60 -9.24
N GLU A 180 -0.29 11.37 -8.75
CA GLU A 180 0.67 10.38 -9.23
C GLU A 180 0.03 9.25 -10.04
N THR A 181 -1.30 9.16 -10.08
CA THR A 181 -2.05 8.09 -10.78
C THR A 181 -2.75 8.61 -12.04
N LEU A 182 -3.07 7.70 -12.96
CA LEU A 182 -3.82 8.04 -14.18
C LEU A 182 -5.19 8.65 -13.87
N ALA A 183 -5.92 8.09 -12.90
CA ALA A 183 -7.21 8.63 -12.48
C ALA A 183 -7.06 10.07 -11.94
N GLY A 184 -6.05 10.32 -11.11
CA GLY A 184 -5.79 11.66 -10.58
C GLY A 184 -5.41 12.66 -11.70
N PHE A 185 -4.58 12.25 -12.66
CA PHE A 185 -4.28 13.06 -13.84
C PHE A 185 -5.53 13.36 -14.67
N ILE A 186 -6.40 12.37 -14.92
CA ILE A 186 -7.65 12.57 -15.65
C ILE A 186 -8.56 13.56 -14.91
N HIS A 187 -8.68 13.46 -13.59
CA HIS A 187 -9.44 14.40 -12.76
C HIS A 187 -8.82 15.80 -12.68
N GLU A 188 -7.53 15.96 -12.95
CA GLU A 188 -6.92 17.28 -13.06
C GLU A 188 -7.19 17.92 -14.43
N GLN A 189 -7.32 17.11 -15.48
CA GLN A 189 -7.67 17.58 -16.83
C GLN A 189 -9.18 17.83 -16.98
N LEU A 190 -9.99 17.01 -16.33
CA LEU A 190 -11.44 17.12 -16.24
C LEU A 190 -11.74 17.67 -14.85
N ASP A 191 -12.08 18.95 -14.73
CA ASP A 191 -12.57 19.56 -13.47
C ASP A 191 -13.87 18.90 -12.92
N GLU A 192 -14.25 17.72 -13.43
CA GLU A 192 -15.44 16.93 -13.13
C GLU A 192 -15.12 15.42 -13.14
N LEU A 193 -15.99 14.60 -12.54
CA LEU A 193 -15.84 13.14 -12.56
C LEU A 193 -16.08 12.60 -13.99
N PRO A 194 -15.18 11.76 -14.53
CA PRO A 194 -15.36 11.20 -15.87
C PRO A 194 -16.53 10.20 -15.93
N GLU A 195 -17.30 10.24 -17.01
CA GLU A 195 -18.34 9.25 -17.31
C GLU A 195 -17.79 8.07 -18.14
N GLU A 196 -18.43 6.90 -18.03
CA GLU A 196 -18.05 5.74 -18.83
C GLU A 196 -18.22 6.03 -20.33
N GLY A 197 -17.14 5.82 -21.10
CA GLY A 197 -17.12 6.11 -22.54
C GLY A 197 -16.77 7.56 -22.91
N GLN A 198 -16.47 8.41 -21.92
CA GLN A 198 -15.96 9.76 -22.18
C GLN A 198 -14.56 9.71 -22.78
N GLU A 199 -14.33 10.53 -23.81
CA GLU A 199 -13.03 10.66 -24.48
C GLU A 199 -12.36 11.98 -24.08
N LEU A 200 -11.04 11.93 -23.82
CA LEU A 200 -10.21 13.07 -23.49
C LEU A 200 -9.03 13.12 -24.47
N PHE A 201 -8.69 14.32 -24.95
CA PHE A 201 -7.53 14.57 -25.80
C PHE A 201 -6.55 15.50 -25.08
N PHE A 202 -5.30 15.08 -24.95
CA PHE A 202 -4.20 15.82 -24.34
C PHE A 202 -2.88 15.57 -25.10
#